data_AF-A0A538JFP8-F1
#
_entry.id   AF-A0A538JFP8-F1
#
_cell.length_a   1.000
_cell.length_b   1.000
_cell.length_c   1.000
_cell.angle_alpha   90.00
_cell.angle_beta   90.00
_cell.angle_gamma   90.00
#
_symmetry.space_group_name_H-M   'P 1'
#
loop_
_entity.id
_entity.type
_entity.pdbx_description
1 polymer ?
#
loop_
_entity_poly.entity_id
_entity_poly.type
_entity_poly.pdbx_seq_one_letter_code
_entity_poly.pdbx_strand_id
1 'polypeptide(L)'
;MARSVIVAAVRTPFGKLGGSLAGKQATELGAIAIRAALDRAGVGNDEVEYAIMGQVLQGGAGQAPARQASIGAGLPIDVGSDTINKVCASSIRAVEIADQMIRAGDHQVVVAGGMESMSNAPYALKKARFGYRLGDGTLIDLMTHDGLTSTFDNKHMVEQASFVSRELGIPREDQDRWALRSHERAVDAIDHGRLEEEIVPVGEFAIDEGPRPDTSYQNLARLKPAFDPNGTTTAGNAPGVNDGAGALVVTSDEFARKRGLEVLATIVSQAYVADDFAYLARTPAKAGAAALAKAGKTIGDVERVELNEAFSSVVLNSAKMLDVDPEKVNVNGGAVALGHPIGASGARILGTMIYEQMGAGIAQVVAASGRRVSLQDAQPGATDRALEAIRTSVAKLEEKGGPPTQEVLARIEPVEDFLQADLMIEAVVEDAEVKQEIFRRTDAELSAEGVLASNTSSIPIGSLAAATGRPDRVIGMHFFNPVAVLKLVEIVRARETSDATAEAITQLARELGKTPAVANDFPGFVSNRILMPFINEAVWALHDGVAEAEAIDTIAKLGFAHPLGPLALADLIGLDTCVAIMEVLEEGLGDDRYSPCPRLRELVGAGKLGRKSGSGFYEYS
;
A
#
# COMPACT_ATOMS: atom_id res chain seq x y z
N MET A 1 12.16 29.68 4.65
CA MET A 1 10.97 28.99 5.22
C MET A 1 11.41 27.59 5.59
N ALA A 2 10.95 27.06 6.72
CA ALA A 2 11.18 25.66 7.06
C ALA A 2 10.62 24.76 5.96
N ARG A 3 11.30 23.65 5.67
CA ARG A 3 10.87 22.64 4.69
C ARG A 3 10.10 21.56 5.46
N SER A 4 8.96 21.12 4.95
CA SER A 4 8.16 20.07 5.57
C SER A 4 8.53 18.70 5.00
N VAL A 5 8.64 17.70 5.88
CA VAL A 5 8.97 16.32 5.54
C VAL A 5 8.00 15.35 6.20
N ILE A 6 7.77 14.21 5.55
CA ILE A 6 6.91 13.14 6.06
C ILE A 6 7.83 12.05 6.61
N VAL A 7 7.60 11.66 7.86
CA VAL A 7 8.44 10.68 8.59
C VAL A 7 7.70 9.37 8.88
N ALA A 8 6.39 9.34 8.66
CA ALA A 8 5.58 8.13 8.61
C ALA A 8 4.31 8.40 7.79
N ALA A 9 3.81 7.37 7.11
CA ALA A 9 2.48 7.35 6.51
C ALA A 9 1.87 5.97 6.75
N VAL A 10 0.65 5.91 7.28
CA VAL A 10 -0.04 4.64 7.56
C VAL A 10 -1.53 4.79 7.31
N ARG A 11 -2.23 3.66 7.19
CA ARG A 11 -3.68 3.58 7.10
C ARG A 11 -4.21 2.30 7.70
N THR A 12 -5.49 2.30 8.04
CA THR A 12 -6.21 1.05 8.26
C THR A 12 -6.44 0.34 6.91
N PRO A 13 -6.70 -0.96 6.89
CA PRO A 13 -7.39 -1.56 5.75
C PRO A 13 -8.76 -0.87 5.56
N PHE A 14 -9.27 -0.93 4.34
CA PHE A 14 -10.57 -0.36 3.99
C PHE A 14 -11.64 -1.45 3.97
N GLY A 15 -12.67 -1.26 4.79
CA GLY A 15 -13.85 -2.11 4.83
C GLY A 15 -14.90 -1.67 3.81
N LYS A 16 -15.75 -2.59 3.36
CA LYS A 16 -16.95 -2.28 2.57
C LYS A 16 -18.07 -1.77 3.49
N LEU A 17 -19.09 -1.14 2.88
CA LEU A 17 -20.31 -0.74 3.59
C LEU A 17 -20.95 -1.94 4.31
N GLY A 18 -21.07 -1.84 5.64
CA GLY A 18 -21.60 -2.91 6.47
C GLY A 18 -20.67 -4.11 6.64
N GLY A 19 -19.41 -4.00 6.19
CA GLY A 19 -18.38 -5.04 6.26
C GLY A 19 -17.56 -4.98 7.55
N SER A 20 -16.29 -5.37 7.46
CA SER A 20 -15.41 -5.65 8.61
C SER A 20 -15.19 -4.47 9.58
N LEU A 21 -15.40 -3.23 9.12
CA LEU A 21 -15.20 -2.02 9.93
C LEU A 21 -16.52 -1.35 10.37
N ALA A 22 -17.68 -1.94 10.07
CA ALA A 22 -18.97 -1.33 10.39
C ALA A 22 -19.19 -1.12 11.90
N GLY A 23 -18.54 -1.90 12.76
CA GLY A 23 -18.58 -1.76 14.21
C GLY A 23 -17.69 -0.64 14.78
N LYS A 24 -16.90 0.06 13.96
CA LYS A 24 -15.95 1.08 14.39
C LYS A 24 -16.37 2.48 13.97
N GLN A 25 -16.35 3.41 14.93
CA GLN A 25 -16.53 4.82 14.62
C GLN A 25 -15.32 5.37 13.87
N ALA A 26 -15.54 6.39 13.03
CA ALA A 26 -14.47 7.06 12.30
C ALA A 26 -13.33 7.54 13.23
N THR A 27 -13.69 8.05 14.41
CA THR A 27 -12.75 8.57 15.41
C THR A 27 -11.90 7.47 16.05
N GLU A 28 -12.43 6.24 16.18
CA GLU A 28 -11.66 5.08 16.63
C GLU A 28 -10.64 4.64 15.58
N LEU A 29 -11.04 4.58 14.31
CA LEU A 29 -10.15 4.26 13.19
C LEU A 29 -9.03 5.33 13.08
N GLY A 30 -9.39 6.60 13.23
CA GLY A 30 -8.44 7.71 13.27
C GLY A 30 -7.44 7.57 14.42
N ALA A 31 -7.91 7.20 15.63
CA ALA A 31 -7.04 6.98 16.78
C ALA A 31 -6.01 5.85 16.54
N ILE A 32 -6.43 4.76 15.89
CA ILE A 32 -5.54 3.64 15.52
C ILE A 32 -4.48 4.12 14.53
N ALA A 33 -4.90 4.82 13.46
CA ALA A 33 -3.97 5.32 12.45
C ALA A 33 -2.96 6.32 13.03
N ILE A 34 -3.40 7.27 13.85
CA ILE A 34 -2.52 8.27 14.50
C ILE A 34 -1.47 7.57 15.36
N ARG A 35 -1.89 6.65 16.23
CA ARG A 35 -0.98 5.94 17.13
C ARG A 35 0.08 5.17 16.35
N ALA A 36 -0.34 4.40 15.35
CA ALA A 36 0.60 3.63 14.54
C ALA A 36 1.53 4.50 13.70
N ALA A 37 1.07 5.66 13.22
CA ALA A 37 1.93 6.62 12.52
C ALA A 37 3.04 7.16 13.43
N LEU A 38 2.70 7.50 14.68
CA LEU A 38 3.67 7.99 15.67
C LEU A 38 4.64 6.89 16.10
N ASP A 39 4.14 5.68 16.36
CA ASP A 39 4.97 4.52 16.71
C ASP A 39 5.97 4.21 15.59
N ARG A 40 5.51 4.20 14.33
CA ARG A 40 6.36 3.94 13.15
C ARG A 40 7.37 5.06 12.90
N ALA A 41 7.00 6.32 13.19
CA ALA A 41 7.90 7.46 13.11
C ALA A 41 8.94 7.49 14.26
N GLY A 42 8.69 6.80 15.37
CA GLY A 42 9.47 6.93 16.60
C GLY A 42 9.32 8.31 17.27
N VAL A 43 8.15 8.93 17.12
CA VAL A 43 7.81 10.25 17.69
C VAL A 43 6.96 10.06 18.93
N GLY A 44 7.38 10.64 20.07
CA GLY A 44 6.61 10.59 21.30
C GLY A 44 5.30 11.38 21.22
N ASN A 45 4.27 10.95 21.93
CA ASN A 45 2.98 11.66 21.97
C ASN A 45 3.13 13.11 22.48
N ASP A 46 4.09 13.36 23.37
CA ASP A 46 4.43 14.66 23.95
C ASP A 46 5.22 15.57 22.99
N GLU A 47 5.74 15.03 21.89
CA GLU A 47 6.44 15.78 20.86
C GLU A 47 5.49 16.35 19.79
N VAL A 48 4.24 15.86 19.74
CA VAL A 48 3.24 16.33 18.77
C VAL A 48 2.66 17.65 19.23
N GLU A 49 2.66 18.65 18.35
CA GLU A 49 2.21 20.00 18.70
C GLU A 49 0.80 20.30 18.18
N TYR A 50 0.37 19.60 17.12
CA TYR A 50 -0.96 19.76 16.53
C TYR A 50 -1.43 18.52 15.78
N ALA A 51 -2.75 18.33 15.65
CA ALA A 51 -3.35 17.26 14.85
C ALA A 51 -4.45 17.76 13.91
N ILE A 52 -4.45 17.33 12.65
CA ILE A 52 -5.47 17.72 11.67
C ILE A 52 -6.01 16.46 11.01
N MET A 53 -7.30 16.18 11.19
CA MET A 53 -7.95 15.00 10.59
C MET A 53 -9.13 15.41 9.73
N GLY A 54 -9.16 14.92 8.50
CA GLY A 54 -10.30 15.02 7.60
C GLY A 54 -11.42 14.05 8.00
N GLN A 55 -12.66 14.53 8.07
CA GLN A 55 -13.87 13.69 8.15
C GLN A 55 -15.04 14.42 7.51
N VAL A 56 -15.75 13.76 6.59
CA VAL A 56 -16.86 14.36 5.85
C VAL A 56 -18.17 14.15 6.58
N LEU A 57 -18.45 12.92 6.99
CA LEU A 57 -19.73 12.55 7.62
C LEU A 57 -19.65 12.82 9.12
N GLN A 58 -19.81 14.08 9.50
CA GLN A 58 -19.71 14.54 10.90
C GLN A 58 -21.05 14.49 11.65
N GLY A 59 -22.15 14.29 10.93
CA GLY A 59 -23.49 14.18 11.53
C GLY A 59 -23.55 13.07 12.58
N GLY A 60 -23.76 13.43 13.84
CA GLY A 60 -23.82 12.46 14.95
C GLY A 60 -22.46 12.01 15.51
N ALA A 61 -21.33 12.44 14.93
CA ALA A 61 -19.98 12.05 15.37
C ALA A 61 -19.54 12.66 16.72
N GLY A 62 -20.34 13.53 17.33
CA GLY A 62 -19.99 14.26 18.54
C GLY A 62 -19.12 15.51 18.28
N GLN A 63 -18.64 16.14 19.36
CA GLN A 63 -17.85 17.37 19.24
C GLN A 63 -16.43 17.07 18.76
N ALA A 64 -15.94 17.86 17.80
CA ALA A 64 -14.55 17.85 17.32
C ALA A 64 -13.98 16.43 17.07
N PRO A 65 -14.44 15.70 16.03
CA PRO A 65 -13.99 14.33 15.76
C PRO A 65 -12.47 14.13 15.74
N ALA A 66 -11.70 15.05 15.13
CA ALA A 66 -10.23 15.00 15.16
C ALA A 66 -9.68 14.99 16.58
N ARG A 67 -10.27 15.77 17.49
CA ARG A 67 -9.90 15.80 18.91
C ARG A 67 -10.17 14.47 19.59
N GLN A 68 -11.30 13.84 19.28
CA GLN A 68 -11.63 12.51 19.80
C GLN A 68 -10.60 11.48 19.33
N ALA A 69 -10.21 11.50 18.06
CA ALA A 69 -9.18 10.63 17.52
C ALA A 69 -7.80 10.91 18.16
N SER A 70 -7.41 12.17 18.32
CA SER A 70 -6.16 12.56 18.97
C SER A 70 -6.07 12.07 20.41
N ILE A 71 -7.11 12.31 21.22
CA ILE A 71 -7.16 11.81 22.61
C ILE A 71 -7.21 10.28 22.63
N GLY A 72 -7.99 9.66 21.73
CA GLY A 72 -8.07 8.22 21.58
C GLY A 72 -6.73 7.58 21.19
N ALA A 73 -5.87 8.29 20.49
CA ALA A 73 -4.51 7.86 20.16
C ALA A 73 -3.53 8.00 21.34
N GLY A 74 -3.90 8.75 22.38
CA GLY A 74 -3.07 9.01 23.56
C GLY A 74 -2.27 10.32 23.48
N LEU A 75 -2.62 11.23 22.56
CA LEU A 75 -2.02 12.56 22.53
C LEU A 75 -2.39 13.36 23.79
N PRO A 76 -1.50 14.22 24.30
CA PRO A 76 -1.77 15.06 25.46
C PRO A 76 -3.01 15.96 25.28
N ILE A 77 -3.67 16.25 26.40
CA ILE A 77 -4.89 17.06 26.42
C ILE A 77 -4.67 18.54 26.09
N ASP A 78 -3.44 19.00 25.99
CA ASP A 78 -3.08 20.36 25.58
C ASP A 78 -2.74 20.48 24.08
N VAL A 79 -2.63 19.35 23.36
CA VAL A 79 -2.41 19.35 21.90
C VAL A 79 -3.65 19.79 21.13
N GLY A 80 -3.55 20.87 20.35
CA GLY A 80 -4.64 21.37 19.52
C GLY A 80 -5.02 20.40 18.40
N SER A 81 -6.28 20.44 17.95
CA SER A 81 -6.71 19.61 16.83
C SER A 81 -7.88 20.17 16.02
N ASP A 82 -7.81 20.05 14.69
CA ASP A 82 -8.86 20.49 13.77
C ASP A 82 -9.50 19.32 13.01
N THR A 83 -10.84 19.32 12.97
CA THR A 83 -11.60 18.47 12.03
C THR A 83 -11.90 19.28 10.79
N ILE A 84 -11.43 18.83 9.64
CA ILE A 84 -11.67 19.53 8.37
C ILE A 84 -12.57 18.72 7.44
N ASN A 85 -13.38 19.42 6.67
CA ASN A 85 -14.22 18.83 5.64
C ASN A 85 -13.98 19.57 4.32
N LYS A 86 -13.34 18.86 3.38
CA LYS A 86 -13.20 19.23 1.97
C LYS A 86 -13.67 18.06 1.10
N VAL A 87 -14.74 17.38 1.54
CA VAL A 87 -15.27 16.15 0.94
C VAL A 87 -14.13 15.13 0.73
N CYS A 88 -13.98 14.54 -0.45
CA CYS A 88 -12.98 13.52 -0.75
C CYS A 88 -11.52 14.00 -0.60
N ALA A 89 -11.28 15.32 -0.62
CA ALA A 89 -9.96 15.92 -0.48
C ALA A 89 -9.59 16.26 0.97
N SER A 90 -10.41 15.88 1.95
CA SER A 90 -10.23 16.28 3.36
C SER A 90 -8.86 15.88 3.91
N SER A 91 -8.42 14.63 3.72
CA SER A 91 -7.12 14.18 4.24
C SER A 91 -5.91 14.79 3.55
N ILE A 92 -5.93 14.97 2.22
CA ILE A 92 -4.86 15.73 1.55
C ILE A 92 -4.83 17.16 2.05
N ARG A 93 -6.00 17.79 2.25
CA ARG A 93 -6.06 19.15 2.79
C ARG A 93 -5.49 19.23 4.20
N ALA A 94 -5.57 18.16 5.00
CA ALA A 94 -4.97 18.13 6.33
C ALA A 94 -3.44 18.22 6.23
N VAL A 95 -2.84 17.42 5.33
CA VAL A 95 -1.39 17.44 5.07
C VAL A 95 -0.96 18.80 4.49
N GLU A 96 -1.76 19.39 3.61
CA GLU A 96 -1.52 20.74 3.08
C GLU A 96 -1.52 21.82 4.17
N ILE A 97 -2.43 21.75 5.15
CA ILE A 97 -2.46 22.70 6.27
C ILE A 97 -1.27 22.46 7.20
N ALA A 98 -0.91 21.20 7.47
CA ALA A 98 0.28 20.85 8.24
C ALA A 98 1.56 21.42 7.61
N ASP A 99 1.74 21.29 6.29
CA ASP A 99 2.84 21.93 5.56
C ASP A 99 2.82 23.46 5.71
N GLN A 100 1.64 24.09 5.66
CA GLN A 100 1.52 25.54 5.84
C GLN A 100 1.93 25.99 7.25
N MET A 101 1.48 25.28 8.29
CA MET A 101 1.83 25.55 9.69
C MET A 101 3.34 25.42 9.94
N ILE A 102 3.95 24.34 9.42
CA ILE A 102 5.38 24.10 9.56
C ILE A 102 6.20 25.16 8.83
N ARG A 103 5.83 25.50 7.60
CA ARG A 103 6.52 26.53 6.82
C ARG A 103 6.40 27.93 7.41
N ALA A 104 5.28 28.22 8.08
CA ALA A 104 5.06 29.46 8.81
C ALA A 104 5.92 29.55 10.08
N GLY A 105 6.39 28.41 10.60
CA GLY A 105 7.16 28.32 11.83
C GLY A 105 6.29 28.22 13.09
N ASP A 106 4.99 27.97 12.93
CA ASP A 106 4.05 27.84 14.04
C ASP A 106 4.21 26.49 14.75
N HIS A 107 4.55 25.44 13.99
CA HIS A 107 4.69 24.08 14.49
C HIS A 107 5.90 23.32 13.89
N GLN A 108 6.46 22.38 14.63
CA GLN A 108 7.52 21.49 14.18
C GLN A 108 7.06 20.05 13.92
N VAL A 109 6.01 19.59 14.59
CA VAL A 109 5.47 18.22 14.50
C VAL A 109 3.95 18.27 14.46
N VAL A 110 3.38 17.85 13.33
CA VAL A 110 1.94 17.83 13.10
C VAL A 110 1.52 16.46 12.59
N VAL A 111 0.53 15.86 13.25
CA VAL A 111 -0.14 14.67 12.72
C VAL A 111 -1.23 15.13 11.75
N ALA A 112 -1.24 14.60 10.54
CA ALA A 112 -2.20 14.97 9.51
C ALA A 112 -2.78 13.73 8.82
N GLY A 113 -4.06 13.73 8.49
CA GLY A 113 -4.68 12.58 7.83
C GLY A 113 -6.18 12.71 7.67
N GLY A 114 -6.87 11.58 7.66
CA GLY A 114 -8.32 11.57 7.67
C GLY A 114 -8.91 10.22 8.04
N MET A 115 -10.20 10.23 8.32
CA MET A 115 -10.95 9.10 8.83
C MET A 115 -12.39 9.20 8.37
N GLU A 116 -12.99 8.06 8.07
CA GLU A 116 -14.38 7.98 7.68
C GLU A 116 -14.97 6.64 8.10
N SER A 117 -16.22 6.67 8.55
CA SER A 117 -17.05 5.48 8.67
C SER A 117 -18.39 5.78 8.02
N MET A 118 -18.49 5.42 6.75
CA MET A 118 -19.71 5.60 5.97
C MET A 118 -20.80 4.63 6.42
N SER A 119 -20.42 3.46 6.94
CA SER A 119 -21.35 2.50 7.55
C SER A 119 -22.08 3.04 8.79
N ASN A 120 -21.44 3.94 9.54
CA ASN A 120 -22.01 4.53 10.76
C ASN A 120 -22.72 5.87 10.53
N ALA A 121 -22.90 6.29 9.27
CA ALA A 121 -23.63 7.52 8.96
C ALA A 121 -25.11 7.39 9.38
N PRO A 122 -25.64 8.33 10.19
CA PRO A 122 -27.01 8.21 10.67
C PRO A 122 -28.01 8.72 9.64
N TYR A 123 -29.27 8.38 9.86
CA TYR A 123 -30.39 9.09 9.24
C TYR A 123 -30.80 10.32 10.06
N ALA A 124 -31.40 11.32 9.41
CA ALA A 124 -31.83 12.57 10.02
C ALA A 124 -33.26 12.99 9.66
N LEU A 125 -33.93 13.67 10.59
CA LEU A 125 -35.23 14.32 10.41
C LEU A 125 -35.10 15.84 10.62
N LYS A 126 -34.99 16.60 9.53
CA LYS A 126 -34.67 18.05 9.57
C LYS A 126 -35.67 18.91 10.37
N LYS A 127 -36.95 18.52 10.44
CA LYS A 127 -37.98 19.31 11.13
C LYS A 127 -38.33 18.77 12.53
N ALA A 128 -37.72 17.66 12.97
CA ALA A 128 -38.07 17.01 14.23
C ALA A 128 -37.90 17.91 15.45
N ARG A 129 -36.94 18.86 15.42
CA ARG A 129 -36.69 19.80 16.52
C ARG A 129 -37.90 20.66 16.90
N PHE A 130 -38.69 21.09 15.91
CA PHE A 130 -39.85 21.98 16.12
C PHE A 130 -41.19 21.36 15.69
N GLY A 131 -41.16 20.08 15.29
CA GLY A 131 -42.33 19.33 14.88
C GLY A 131 -42.72 19.52 13.41
N TYR A 132 -43.32 18.49 12.84
CA TYR A 132 -43.84 18.48 11.46
C TYR A 132 -45.26 19.07 11.36
N ARG A 133 -45.91 19.32 12.49
CA ARG A 133 -47.31 19.78 12.64
C ARG A 133 -48.35 18.79 12.08
N LEU A 134 -48.39 18.54 10.78
CA LEU A 134 -49.34 17.65 10.10
C LEU A 134 -48.79 17.28 8.70
N GLY A 135 -48.88 16.00 8.32
CA GLY A 135 -48.38 15.47 7.03
C GLY A 135 -47.06 14.71 7.14
N ASP A 136 -46.61 14.14 6.03
CA ASP A 136 -45.44 13.26 5.97
C ASP A 136 -44.10 14.01 6.14
N GLY A 137 -43.06 13.27 6.54
CA GLY A 137 -41.68 13.73 6.63
C GLY A 137 -40.72 12.75 5.96
N THR A 138 -39.59 13.26 5.47
CA THR A 138 -38.54 12.44 4.85
C THR A 138 -37.46 12.11 5.88
N LEU A 139 -37.18 10.82 6.06
CA LEU A 139 -36.00 10.33 6.76
C LEU A 139 -34.81 10.39 5.80
N ILE A 140 -33.83 11.24 6.10
CA ILE A 140 -32.73 11.57 5.19
C ILE A 140 -31.49 10.78 5.57
N ASP A 141 -30.95 10.01 4.63
CA ASP A 141 -29.63 9.36 4.77
C ASP A 141 -28.52 10.42 4.71
N LEU A 142 -27.76 10.62 5.79
CA LEU A 142 -26.70 11.62 5.82
C LEU A 142 -25.45 11.21 5.02
N MET A 143 -25.19 9.93 4.79
CA MET A 143 -24.09 9.52 3.89
C MET A 143 -24.35 10.08 2.50
N THR A 144 -25.55 9.81 1.99
CA THR A 144 -25.96 10.26 0.66
C THR A 144 -26.10 11.79 0.62
N HIS A 145 -26.71 12.40 1.65
CA HIS A 145 -26.99 13.83 1.66
C HIS A 145 -25.74 14.70 1.83
N ASP A 146 -24.84 14.37 2.76
CA ASP A 146 -23.67 15.19 3.09
C ASP A 146 -22.41 14.78 2.30
N GLY A 147 -22.34 13.54 1.81
CA GLY A 147 -21.16 13.00 1.13
C GLY A 147 -21.31 12.79 -0.39
N LEU A 148 -22.49 12.37 -0.86
CA LEU A 148 -22.66 11.80 -2.22
C LEU A 148 -23.68 12.52 -3.11
N THR A 149 -24.30 13.59 -2.63
CA THR A 149 -25.27 14.39 -3.41
C THR A 149 -24.76 15.82 -3.53
N SER A 150 -24.70 16.33 -4.76
CA SER A 150 -24.30 17.71 -4.99
C SER A 150 -25.40 18.65 -4.51
N THR A 151 -25.04 19.65 -3.70
CA THR A 151 -25.97 20.68 -3.22
C THR A 151 -26.40 21.65 -4.32
N PHE A 152 -25.69 21.70 -5.46
CA PHE A 152 -25.91 22.69 -6.51
C PHE A 152 -26.92 22.23 -7.56
N ASP A 153 -26.87 20.97 -7.96
CA ASP A 153 -27.75 20.36 -8.97
C ASP A 153 -28.62 19.23 -8.43
N ASN A 154 -28.48 18.88 -7.14
CA ASN A 154 -29.20 17.81 -6.45
C ASN A 154 -29.01 16.43 -7.09
N LYS A 155 -27.94 16.24 -7.86
CA LYS A 155 -27.60 14.95 -8.47
C LYS A 155 -26.71 14.14 -7.55
N HIS A 156 -26.93 12.82 -7.56
CA HIS A 156 -25.99 11.89 -6.94
C HIS A 156 -24.65 11.93 -7.70
N MET A 157 -23.52 11.76 -7.02
CA MET A 157 -22.19 11.83 -7.64
C MET A 157 -22.03 10.84 -8.81
N VAL A 158 -22.66 9.66 -8.72
CA VAL A 158 -22.70 8.66 -9.81
C VAL A 158 -23.45 9.19 -11.04
N GLU A 159 -24.61 9.84 -10.85
CA GLU A 159 -25.38 10.42 -11.94
C GLU A 159 -24.60 11.56 -12.61
N GLN A 160 -23.96 12.40 -11.79
CA GLN A 160 -23.14 13.50 -12.26
C GLN A 160 -21.90 13.00 -13.02
N ALA A 161 -21.20 12.00 -12.50
CA ALA A 161 -20.05 11.38 -13.16
C ALA A 161 -20.45 10.77 -14.50
N SER A 162 -21.57 10.05 -14.56
CA SER A 162 -22.07 9.47 -15.80
C SER A 162 -22.44 10.53 -16.85
N PHE A 163 -23.05 11.65 -16.43
CA PHE A 163 -23.32 12.78 -17.31
C PHE A 163 -22.02 13.39 -17.88
N VAL A 164 -21.05 13.65 -17.02
CA VAL A 164 -19.77 14.26 -17.40
C VAL A 164 -18.94 13.32 -18.27
N SER A 165 -18.95 12.02 -18.01
CA SER A 165 -18.26 11.03 -18.85
C SER A 165 -18.74 11.11 -20.30
N ARG A 166 -20.05 11.27 -20.54
CA ARG A 166 -20.59 11.42 -21.89
C ARG A 166 -20.18 12.75 -22.53
N GLU A 167 -20.27 13.85 -21.80
CA GLU A 167 -19.86 15.19 -22.27
C GLU A 167 -18.37 15.22 -22.66
N LEU A 168 -17.52 14.54 -21.90
CA LEU A 168 -16.08 14.44 -22.16
C LEU A 168 -15.72 13.34 -23.16
N GLY A 169 -16.70 12.58 -23.66
CA GLY A 169 -16.51 11.51 -24.64
C GLY A 169 -15.69 10.33 -24.10
N ILE A 170 -15.84 9.98 -22.82
CA ILE A 170 -15.15 8.86 -22.16
C ILE A 170 -16.01 7.60 -22.34
N PRO A 171 -15.59 6.63 -23.17
CA PRO A 171 -16.36 5.42 -23.43
C PRO A 171 -16.61 4.59 -22.16
N ARG A 172 -17.72 3.86 -22.14
CA ARG A 172 -18.02 2.86 -21.10
C ARG A 172 -16.95 1.76 -21.08
N GLU A 173 -16.53 1.31 -22.25
CA GLU A 173 -15.50 0.27 -22.40
C GLU A 173 -14.20 0.67 -21.69
N ASP A 174 -13.72 1.90 -21.91
CA ASP A 174 -12.49 2.39 -21.27
C ASP A 174 -12.62 2.45 -19.74
N GLN A 175 -13.79 2.87 -19.23
CA GLN A 175 -14.09 2.88 -17.79
C GLN A 175 -14.03 1.48 -17.18
N ASP A 176 -14.59 0.48 -17.86
CA ASP A 176 -14.59 -0.91 -17.41
C ASP A 176 -13.19 -1.54 -17.54
N ARG A 177 -12.42 -1.23 -18.59
CA ARG A 177 -11.03 -1.68 -18.72
C ARG A 177 -10.14 -1.10 -17.64
N TRP A 178 -10.32 0.18 -17.31
CA TRP A 178 -9.60 0.78 -16.18
C TRP A 178 -9.97 0.12 -14.85
N ALA A 179 -11.26 -0.19 -14.66
CA ALA A 179 -11.71 -0.88 -13.45
C ALA A 179 -11.12 -2.28 -13.31
N LEU A 180 -11.06 -3.04 -14.41
CA LEU A 180 -10.39 -4.34 -14.46
C LEU A 180 -8.91 -4.19 -14.04
N ARG A 181 -8.17 -3.28 -14.69
CA ARG A 181 -6.77 -2.99 -14.36
C ARG A 181 -6.58 -2.59 -12.90
N SER A 182 -7.49 -1.78 -12.34
CA SER A 182 -7.44 -1.37 -10.93
C SER A 182 -7.58 -2.57 -9.99
N HIS A 183 -8.51 -3.49 -10.29
CA HIS A 183 -8.67 -4.72 -9.53
C HIS A 183 -7.47 -5.67 -9.69
N GLU A 184 -6.99 -5.88 -10.91
CA GLU A 184 -5.80 -6.72 -11.18
C GLU A 184 -4.58 -6.21 -10.41
N ARG A 185 -4.29 -4.91 -10.48
CA ARG A 185 -3.16 -4.30 -9.77
C ARG A 185 -3.32 -4.31 -8.25
N ALA A 186 -4.54 -4.10 -7.74
CA ALA A 186 -4.78 -4.16 -6.30
C ALA A 186 -4.64 -5.58 -5.75
N VAL A 187 -5.12 -6.59 -6.49
CA VAL A 187 -4.96 -8.01 -6.14
C VAL A 187 -3.48 -8.38 -6.19
N ASP A 188 -2.78 -8.03 -7.27
CA ASP A 188 -1.32 -8.23 -7.39
C ASP A 188 -0.54 -7.57 -6.24
N ALA A 189 -0.90 -6.34 -5.86
CA ALA A 189 -0.25 -5.63 -4.76
C ALA A 189 -0.53 -6.29 -3.40
N ILE A 190 -1.72 -6.87 -3.20
CA ILE A 190 -2.06 -7.62 -1.98
C ILE A 190 -1.32 -8.95 -1.94
N ASP A 191 -1.37 -9.72 -3.03
CA ASP A 191 -0.78 -11.06 -3.11
C ASP A 191 0.75 -11.01 -2.94
N HIS A 192 1.38 -9.91 -3.36
CA HIS A 192 2.81 -9.66 -3.22
C HIS A 192 3.18 -8.74 -2.04
N GLY A 193 2.25 -8.47 -1.12
CA GLY A 193 2.52 -7.73 0.13
C GLY A 193 2.94 -6.26 -0.03
N ARG A 194 2.76 -5.64 -1.21
CA ARG A 194 3.18 -4.25 -1.49
C ARG A 194 2.44 -3.20 -0.66
N LEU A 195 1.29 -3.56 -0.07
CA LEU A 195 0.48 -2.68 0.77
C LEU A 195 0.69 -2.91 2.27
N GLU A 196 1.43 -3.94 2.69
CA GLU A 196 1.58 -4.29 4.11
C GLU A 196 2.25 -3.17 4.92
N GLU A 197 3.19 -2.45 4.29
CA GLU A 197 3.91 -1.37 4.97
C GLU A 197 3.04 -0.17 5.26
N GLU A 198 2.02 0.12 4.45
CA GLU A 198 1.10 1.21 4.74
C GLU A 198 -0.06 0.76 5.64
N ILE A 199 -0.39 -0.53 5.71
CA ILE A 199 -1.54 -1.02 6.46
C ILE A 199 -1.21 -1.28 7.94
N VAL A 200 -2.11 -0.79 8.80
CA VAL A 200 -2.16 -1.03 10.24
C VAL A 200 -3.43 -1.82 10.52
N PRO A 201 -3.32 -3.05 11.03
CA PRO A 201 -4.49 -3.87 11.34
C PRO A 201 -5.43 -3.18 12.34
N VAL A 202 -6.75 -3.35 12.13
CA VAL A 202 -7.80 -2.94 13.06
C VAL A 202 -8.37 -4.21 13.69
N GLY A 203 -7.88 -4.54 14.88
CA GLY A 203 -8.12 -5.87 15.45
C GLY A 203 -7.49 -6.92 14.55
N GLU A 204 -8.31 -7.79 13.97
CA GLU A 204 -7.87 -8.84 13.04
C GLU A 204 -7.98 -8.43 11.58
N PHE A 205 -8.78 -7.42 11.27
CA PHE A 205 -8.90 -6.94 9.90
C PHE A 205 -7.60 -6.24 9.47
N ALA A 206 -6.92 -6.81 8.48
CA ALA A 206 -5.58 -6.38 8.04
C ALA A 206 -5.42 -6.26 6.50
N ILE A 207 -6.44 -6.60 5.72
CA ILE A 207 -6.38 -6.61 4.25
C ILE A 207 -7.60 -5.83 3.73
N ASP A 208 -7.44 -5.05 2.67
CA ASP A 208 -8.55 -4.32 2.05
C ASP A 208 -9.65 -5.28 1.56
N GLU A 209 -10.90 -5.01 1.91
CA GLU A 209 -12.04 -5.87 1.58
C GLU A 209 -12.51 -5.65 0.13
N GLY A 210 -12.15 -4.51 -0.46
CA GLY A 210 -12.58 -4.02 -1.78
C GLY A 210 -12.23 -4.91 -2.96
N PRO A 211 -10.94 -5.26 -3.16
CA PRO A 211 -10.45 -5.94 -4.36
C PRO A 211 -11.12 -7.30 -4.64
N ARG A 212 -11.18 -7.69 -5.93
CA ARG A 212 -11.93 -8.84 -6.43
C ARG A 212 -11.07 -9.61 -7.44
N PRO A 213 -10.48 -10.77 -7.07
CA PRO A 213 -9.61 -11.55 -7.94
C PRO A 213 -10.31 -12.12 -9.19
N ASP A 214 -11.62 -12.31 -9.13
CA ASP A 214 -12.45 -12.86 -10.21
C ASP A 214 -13.00 -11.79 -11.17
N THR A 215 -12.50 -10.56 -11.08
CA THR A 215 -12.92 -9.46 -11.96
C THR A 215 -12.55 -9.78 -13.41
N SER A 216 -13.50 -9.62 -14.33
CA SER A 216 -13.28 -9.76 -15.77
C SER A 216 -14.02 -8.68 -16.54
N TYR A 217 -13.52 -8.34 -17.73
CA TYR A 217 -14.20 -7.39 -18.61
C TYR A 217 -15.62 -7.84 -18.94
N GLN A 218 -15.85 -9.14 -19.17
CA GLN A 218 -17.18 -9.68 -19.48
C GLN A 218 -18.16 -9.49 -18.32
N ASN A 219 -17.69 -9.65 -17.07
CA ASN A 219 -18.50 -9.42 -15.88
C ASN A 219 -18.82 -7.93 -15.72
N LEU A 220 -17.82 -7.06 -15.88
CA LEU A 220 -17.99 -5.61 -15.80
C LEU A 220 -18.95 -5.08 -16.88
N ALA A 221 -18.78 -5.49 -18.13
CA ALA A 221 -19.60 -5.05 -19.26
C ALA A 221 -21.09 -5.41 -19.12
N ARG A 222 -21.42 -6.45 -18.35
CA ARG A 222 -22.81 -6.86 -18.07
C ARG A 222 -23.49 -5.99 -17.01
N LEU A 223 -22.73 -5.20 -16.24
CA LEU A 223 -23.30 -4.35 -15.20
C LEU A 223 -24.11 -3.22 -15.81
N LYS A 224 -25.32 -3.04 -15.26
CA LYS A 224 -26.22 -1.96 -15.65
C LYS A 224 -25.68 -0.62 -15.12
N PRO A 225 -25.79 0.45 -15.92
CA PRO A 225 -25.59 1.82 -15.45
C PRO A 225 -26.41 2.10 -14.18
N ALA A 226 -25.79 2.81 -13.23
CA ALA A 226 -26.44 3.22 -11.99
C ALA A 226 -27.07 4.62 -12.16
N PHE A 227 -28.29 4.81 -11.64
CA PHE A 227 -29.11 6.04 -11.69
C PHE A 227 -29.59 6.49 -13.08
N ASP A 228 -28.78 6.34 -14.13
CA ASP A 228 -29.10 6.75 -15.50
C ASP A 228 -29.06 5.53 -16.45
N PRO A 229 -30.19 5.08 -17.03
CA PRO A 229 -30.21 3.94 -17.96
C PRO A 229 -29.33 4.10 -19.20
N ASN A 230 -29.04 5.33 -19.62
CA ASN A 230 -28.15 5.66 -20.73
C ASN A 230 -26.75 6.05 -20.23
N GLY A 231 -26.46 5.75 -18.97
CA GLY A 231 -25.23 6.08 -18.29
C GLY A 231 -24.04 5.19 -18.66
N THR A 232 -22.85 5.65 -18.29
CA THR A 232 -21.61 4.86 -18.43
C THR A 232 -21.06 4.40 -17.08
N THR A 233 -21.50 5.01 -15.98
CA THR A 233 -21.02 4.66 -14.64
C THR A 233 -21.83 3.51 -14.05
N THR A 234 -21.14 2.51 -13.51
CA THR A 234 -21.71 1.31 -12.87
C THR A 234 -21.07 1.07 -11.51
N ALA A 235 -21.61 0.11 -10.75
CA ALA A 235 -20.96 -0.38 -9.53
C ALA A 235 -19.62 -1.11 -9.76
N GLY A 236 -19.27 -1.40 -11.02
CA GLY A 236 -18.01 -2.04 -11.38
C GLY A 236 -16.89 -1.05 -11.71
N ASN A 237 -17.24 0.16 -12.18
CA ASN A 237 -16.27 1.19 -12.60
C ASN A 237 -16.34 2.47 -11.74
N ALA A 238 -16.94 2.33 -10.56
CA ALA A 238 -16.99 3.29 -9.49
C ALA A 238 -16.56 2.60 -8.19
N PRO A 239 -15.92 3.31 -7.26
CA PRO A 239 -15.61 2.76 -5.94
C PRO A 239 -16.88 2.45 -5.16
N GLY A 240 -16.73 1.55 -4.18
CA GLY A 240 -17.76 1.30 -3.19
C GLY A 240 -17.93 2.45 -2.20
N VAL A 241 -18.82 2.21 -1.24
CA VAL A 241 -18.89 2.94 0.03
C VAL A 241 -18.01 2.20 1.02
N ASN A 242 -17.13 2.91 1.72
CA ASN A 242 -16.07 2.29 2.50
C ASN A 242 -15.80 3.01 3.83
N ASP A 243 -15.26 2.25 4.75
CA ASP A 243 -14.80 2.71 6.06
C ASP A 243 -13.27 2.61 6.12
N GLY A 244 -12.62 3.55 6.80
CA GLY A 244 -11.17 3.52 6.99
C GLY A 244 -10.59 4.83 7.49
N ALA A 245 -9.32 4.79 7.90
CA ALA A 245 -8.56 5.97 8.28
C ALA A 245 -7.11 5.90 7.78
N GLY A 246 -6.46 7.05 7.66
CA GLY A 246 -5.04 7.17 7.38
C GLY A 246 -4.44 8.37 8.08
N ALA A 247 -3.17 8.25 8.49
CA ALA A 247 -2.44 9.28 9.21
C ALA A 247 -0.98 9.34 8.73
N LEU A 248 -0.47 10.56 8.67
CA LEU A 248 0.90 10.89 8.33
C LEU A 248 1.47 11.74 9.46
N VAL A 249 2.76 11.54 9.74
CA VAL A 249 3.51 12.42 10.65
C VAL A 249 4.31 13.38 9.79
N VAL A 250 3.92 14.65 9.82
CA VAL A 250 4.58 15.73 9.08
C VAL A 250 5.41 16.53 10.06
N THR A 251 6.69 16.73 9.75
CA THR A 251 7.60 17.48 10.61
C THR A 251 8.36 18.54 9.83
N SER A 252 8.94 19.51 10.53
CA SER A 252 10.01 20.31 9.94
C SER A 252 11.25 19.44 9.69
N ASP A 253 11.92 19.68 8.57
CA ASP A 253 13.19 19.02 8.22
C ASP A 253 14.26 19.22 9.32
N GLU A 254 14.24 20.37 10.00
CA GLU A 254 15.13 20.63 11.14
C GLU A 254 14.83 19.72 12.34
N PHE A 255 13.56 19.57 12.71
CA PHE A 255 13.16 18.66 13.78
C PHE A 255 13.52 17.21 13.46
N ALA A 256 13.18 16.76 12.24
CA ALA A 256 13.48 15.39 11.80
C ALA A 256 14.98 15.09 11.89
N ARG A 257 15.84 16.02 11.45
CA ARG A 257 17.31 15.90 11.58
C ARG A 257 17.76 15.89 13.03
N LYS A 258 17.31 16.85 13.84
CA LYS A 258 17.67 16.94 15.26
C LYS A 258 17.30 15.67 16.04
N ARG A 259 16.20 15.02 15.67
CA ARG A 259 15.72 13.78 16.30
C ARG A 259 16.24 12.50 15.64
N GLY A 260 17.00 12.59 14.54
CA GLY A 260 17.51 11.43 13.80
C GLY A 260 16.40 10.56 13.21
N LEU A 261 15.27 11.18 12.83
CA LEU A 261 14.10 10.50 12.26
C LEU A 261 14.32 10.19 10.79
N GLU A 262 13.82 9.04 10.34
CA GLU A 262 13.75 8.72 8.92
C GLU A 262 12.75 9.65 8.19
N VAL A 263 13.06 10.02 6.96
CA VAL A 263 12.30 10.99 6.16
C VAL A 263 11.97 10.21 4.93
N LEU A 264 10.68 9.90 4.78
CA LEU A 264 10.17 9.09 3.70
C LEU A 264 9.92 9.96 2.46
N ALA A 265 9.47 11.20 2.67
CA ALA A 265 9.21 12.13 1.57
C ALA A 265 9.36 13.59 1.99
N THR A 266 9.54 14.46 0.99
CA THR A 266 9.44 15.92 1.14
C THR A 266 8.19 16.43 0.44
N ILE A 267 7.47 17.33 1.10
CA ILE A 267 6.41 18.12 0.45
C ILE A 267 7.07 19.26 -0.35
N VAL A 268 7.22 19.08 -1.67
CA VAL A 268 7.85 20.07 -2.56
C VAL A 268 6.92 21.24 -2.86
N SER A 269 5.68 20.93 -3.23
CA SER A 269 4.64 21.90 -3.50
C SER A 269 3.25 21.29 -3.28
N GLN A 270 2.27 22.18 -3.17
CA GLN A 270 0.85 21.86 -3.07
C GLN A 270 0.05 22.94 -3.80
N ALA A 271 -1.07 22.54 -4.38
CA ALA A 271 -2.05 23.43 -4.98
C ALA A 271 -3.45 22.80 -4.92
N TYR A 272 -4.44 23.66 -4.85
CA TYR A 272 -5.85 23.31 -4.89
C TYR A 272 -6.58 24.28 -5.80
N VAL A 273 -7.57 23.78 -6.52
CA VAL A 273 -8.35 24.54 -7.49
C VAL A 273 -9.83 24.24 -7.30
N ALA A 274 -10.67 25.10 -7.89
CA ALA A 274 -12.08 24.83 -8.08
C ALA A 274 -12.38 24.80 -9.59
N ASP A 275 -13.51 24.19 -9.95
CA ASP A 275 -14.01 24.12 -11.32
C ASP A 275 -15.55 24.17 -11.27
N ASP A 276 -16.20 24.12 -12.42
CA ASP A 276 -17.64 23.93 -12.50
C ASP A 276 -18.06 22.71 -11.67
N PHE A 277 -19.07 22.85 -10.82
CA PHE A 277 -19.40 21.87 -9.78
C PHE A 277 -19.65 20.45 -10.30
N ALA A 278 -20.08 20.30 -11.57
CA ALA A 278 -20.29 18.99 -12.18
C ALA A 278 -18.98 18.32 -12.61
N TYR A 279 -17.95 19.08 -12.98
CA TYR A 279 -16.78 18.58 -13.69
C TYR A 279 -15.64 18.18 -12.75
N LEU A 280 -15.96 17.35 -11.74
CA LEU A 280 -14.97 16.77 -10.82
C LEU A 280 -13.81 16.11 -11.58
N ALA A 281 -14.08 15.44 -12.71
CA ALA A 281 -13.11 14.74 -13.54
C ALA A 281 -11.95 15.62 -14.07
N ARG A 282 -12.08 16.96 -14.07
CA ARG A 282 -11.03 17.89 -14.51
C ARG A 282 -10.17 18.41 -13.35
N THR A 283 -10.68 18.35 -12.12
CA THR A 283 -10.07 19.04 -10.98
C THR A 283 -8.74 18.45 -10.52
N PRO A 284 -8.50 17.11 -10.50
CA PRO A 284 -7.22 16.57 -10.08
C PRO A 284 -6.09 16.98 -11.02
N ALA A 285 -6.31 16.90 -12.33
CA ALA A 285 -5.34 17.34 -13.33
C ALA A 285 -5.02 18.84 -13.22
N LYS A 286 -6.03 19.69 -13.04
CA LYS A 286 -5.83 21.14 -12.84
C LYS A 286 -5.04 21.43 -11.55
N ALA A 287 -5.32 20.73 -10.46
CA ALA A 287 -4.60 20.88 -9.20
C ALA A 287 -3.14 20.40 -9.32
N GLY A 288 -2.93 19.23 -9.93
CA GLY A 288 -1.61 18.66 -10.21
C GLY A 288 -0.77 19.59 -11.08
N ALA A 289 -1.32 20.11 -12.18
CA ALA A 289 -0.64 21.08 -13.04
C ALA A 289 -0.27 22.37 -12.29
N ALA A 290 -1.15 22.88 -11.42
CA ALA A 290 -0.86 24.06 -10.61
C ALA A 290 0.25 23.78 -9.55
N ALA A 291 0.25 22.60 -8.94
CA ALA A 291 1.28 22.20 -7.98
C ALA A 291 2.65 22.04 -8.67
N LEU A 292 2.68 21.40 -9.84
CA LEU A 292 3.89 21.25 -10.66
C LEU A 292 4.43 22.61 -11.11
N ALA A 293 3.57 23.49 -11.62
CA ALA A 293 3.96 24.85 -12.01
C ALA A 293 4.57 25.62 -10.82
N LYS A 294 3.98 25.51 -9.63
CA LYS A 294 4.51 26.13 -8.40
C LYS A 294 5.86 25.55 -7.97
N ALA A 295 6.14 24.29 -8.27
CA ALA A 295 7.44 23.65 -8.06
C ALA A 295 8.46 23.94 -9.18
N GLY A 296 8.06 24.65 -10.25
CA GLY A 296 8.88 24.79 -11.45
C GLY A 296 9.12 23.46 -12.18
N LYS A 297 8.16 22.53 -12.08
CA LYS A 297 8.20 21.18 -12.67
C LYS A 297 7.08 20.99 -13.69
N THR A 298 7.18 19.91 -14.45
CA THR A 298 6.19 19.43 -15.42
C THR A 298 5.82 17.98 -15.12
N ILE A 299 4.79 17.45 -15.78
CA ILE A 299 4.41 16.04 -15.63
C ILE A 299 5.54 15.08 -16.04
N GLY A 300 6.40 15.50 -16.97
CA GLY A 300 7.56 14.73 -17.41
C GLY A 300 8.58 14.50 -16.30
N ASP A 301 8.56 15.32 -15.25
CA ASP A 301 9.43 15.18 -14.07
C ASP A 301 8.85 14.20 -13.02
N VAL A 302 7.66 13.64 -13.25
CA VAL A 302 6.93 12.81 -12.29
C VAL A 302 7.03 11.33 -12.64
N GLU A 303 7.41 10.51 -11.66
CA GLU A 303 7.59 9.06 -11.85
C GLU A 303 6.33 8.24 -11.71
N ARG A 304 5.56 8.60 -10.70
CA ARG A 304 4.40 7.90 -10.22
C ARG A 304 3.34 8.93 -9.90
N VAL A 305 2.13 8.60 -10.27
CA VAL A 305 0.99 9.47 -10.09
C VAL A 305 -0.09 8.68 -9.40
N GLU A 306 -0.47 9.13 -8.21
CA GLU A 306 -1.64 8.62 -7.53
C GLU A 306 -2.80 9.59 -7.77
N LEU A 307 -3.78 9.14 -8.58
CA LEU A 307 -5.01 9.85 -8.86
C LEU A 307 -6.16 9.05 -8.26
N ASN A 308 -6.84 9.63 -7.27
CA ASN A 308 -7.96 8.94 -6.64
C ASN A 308 -9.05 8.59 -7.66
N GLU A 309 -9.39 7.31 -7.75
CA GLU A 309 -10.39 6.77 -8.68
C GLU A 309 -11.79 6.94 -8.10
N ALA A 310 -12.19 8.19 -7.84
CA ALA A 310 -13.58 8.49 -7.42
C ALA A 310 -14.59 7.92 -8.44
N PHE A 311 -14.18 7.84 -9.70
CA PHE A 311 -14.75 7.02 -10.77
C PHE A 311 -13.63 6.69 -11.76
N SER A 312 -13.70 5.58 -12.52
CA SER A 312 -12.75 5.30 -13.60
C SER A 312 -12.64 6.46 -14.60
N SER A 313 -13.74 7.19 -14.85
CA SER A 313 -13.73 8.35 -15.75
C SER A 313 -12.92 9.53 -15.22
N VAL A 314 -12.83 9.71 -13.90
CA VAL A 314 -12.06 10.80 -13.28
C VAL A 314 -10.57 10.61 -13.53
N VAL A 315 -10.07 9.39 -13.30
CA VAL A 315 -8.65 9.07 -13.50
C VAL A 315 -8.29 9.02 -14.97
N LEU A 316 -9.13 8.43 -15.84
CA LEU A 316 -8.92 8.45 -17.29
C LEU A 316 -8.81 9.87 -17.84
N ASN A 317 -9.75 10.75 -17.46
CA ASN A 317 -9.73 12.13 -17.92
C ASN A 317 -8.55 12.91 -17.33
N SER A 318 -8.27 12.73 -16.04
CA SER A 318 -7.18 13.44 -15.38
C SER A 318 -5.81 13.03 -15.94
N ALA A 319 -5.61 11.74 -16.20
CA ALA A 319 -4.39 11.23 -16.80
C ALA A 319 -4.20 11.80 -18.22
N LYS A 320 -5.27 11.80 -19.03
CA LYS A 320 -5.27 12.42 -20.36
C LYS A 320 -4.99 13.92 -20.33
N MET A 321 -5.59 14.66 -19.40
CA MET A 321 -5.39 16.11 -19.28
C MET A 321 -3.96 16.47 -18.83
N LEU A 322 -3.36 15.63 -18.00
CA LEU A 322 -1.97 15.79 -17.59
C LEU A 322 -0.98 15.30 -18.64
N ASP A 323 -1.41 14.55 -19.65
CA ASP A 323 -0.54 13.83 -20.59
C ASP A 323 0.45 12.91 -19.86
N VAL A 324 -0.03 12.22 -18.82
CA VAL A 324 0.76 11.23 -18.08
C VAL A 324 0.54 9.85 -18.69
N ASP A 325 1.63 9.10 -18.79
CA ASP A 325 1.61 7.69 -19.13
C ASP A 325 0.74 6.90 -18.13
N PRO A 326 -0.35 6.23 -18.59
CA PRO A 326 -1.20 5.41 -17.75
C PRO A 326 -0.43 4.36 -16.94
N GLU A 327 0.71 3.87 -17.40
CA GLU A 327 1.48 2.86 -16.67
C GLU A 327 2.09 3.41 -15.37
N LYS A 328 2.28 4.73 -15.27
CA LYS A 328 2.76 5.42 -14.06
C LYS A 328 1.65 5.73 -13.05
N VAL A 329 0.38 5.54 -13.41
CA VAL A 329 -0.77 5.97 -12.62
C VAL A 329 -1.30 4.81 -11.79
N ASN A 330 -1.45 4.96 -10.46
CA ASN A 330 -2.09 3.96 -9.58
C ASN A 330 -1.51 2.54 -9.80
N VAL A 331 -0.20 2.37 -9.56
CA VAL A 331 0.52 1.13 -9.89
C VAL A 331 0.12 -0.06 -9.03
N ASN A 332 -0.38 0.19 -7.82
CA ASN A 332 -0.90 -0.83 -6.91
C ASN A 332 -2.43 -0.87 -6.88
N GLY A 333 -3.07 -0.44 -7.97
CA GLY A 333 -4.51 -0.27 -8.04
C GLY A 333 -4.96 1.02 -7.35
N GLY A 334 -6.26 1.32 -7.49
CA GLY A 334 -6.83 2.55 -6.95
C GLY A 334 -8.18 2.32 -6.31
N ALA A 335 -8.90 3.41 -6.04
CA ALA A 335 -10.11 3.39 -5.24
C ALA A 335 -11.26 2.56 -5.84
N VAL A 336 -11.30 2.33 -7.16
CA VAL A 336 -12.30 1.43 -7.76
C VAL A 336 -12.17 0.01 -7.19
N ALA A 337 -10.94 -0.43 -6.93
CA ALA A 337 -10.66 -1.70 -6.29
C ALA A 337 -10.54 -1.59 -4.76
N LEU A 338 -9.68 -0.70 -4.27
CA LEU A 338 -9.31 -0.58 -2.84
C LEU A 338 -10.40 0.08 -1.98
N GLY A 339 -11.33 0.82 -2.60
CA GLY A 339 -12.39 1.54 -1.91
C GLY A 339 -12.11 3.03 -1.69
N HIS A 340 -13.16 3.77 -1.33
CA HIS A 340 -13.15 5.23 -1.21
C HIS A 340 -13.79 5.74 0.10
N PRO A 341 -13.16 5.55 1.27
CA PRO A 341 -13.57 6.22 2.50
C PRO A 341 -13.29 7.72 2.32
N ILE A 342 -14.33 8.51 2.07
CA ILE A 342 -14.20 9.85 1.49
C ILE A 342 -13.29 10.79 2.29
N GLY A 343 -13.38 10.81 3.63
CA GLY A 343 -12.48 11.59 4.49
C GLY A 343 -11.02 11.12 4.49
N ALA A 344 -10.77 9.82 4.32
CA ALA A 344 -9.45 9.19 4.50
C ALA A 344 -8.67 8.93 3.20
N SER A 345 -9.34 8.96 2.05
CA SER A 345 -8.76 8.51 0.77
C SER A 345 -7.51 9.27 0.34
N GLY A 346 -7.41 10.56 0.67
CA GLY A 346 -6.22 11.37 0.42
C GLY A 346 -4.99 10.93 1.19
N ALA A 347 -5.15 10.48 2.44
CA ALA A 347 -4.03 9.93 3.22
C ALA A 347 -3.51 8.63 2.60
N ARG A 348 -4.41 7.82 2.03
CA ARG A 348 -4.05 6.58 1.35
C ARG A 348 -3.30 6.81 0.03
N ILE A 349 -3.77 7.68 -0.89
CA ILE A 349 -2.98 7.99 -2.12
C ILE A 349 -1.58 8.53 -1.79
N LEU A 350 -1.43 9.32 -0.71
CA LEU A 350 -0.11 9.80 -0.29
C LEU A 350 0.76 8.68 0.28
N GLY A 351 0.20 7.83 1.15
CA GLY A 351 0.91 6.67 1.72
C GLY A 351 1.42 5.72 0.65
N THR A 352 0.55 5.32 -0.29
CA THR A 352 0.90 4.36 -1.34
C THR A 352 2.01 4.87 -2.24
N MET A 353 1.99 6.17 -2.56
CA MET A 353 3.07 6.80 -3.33
C MET A 353 4.42 6.78 -2.59
N ILE A 354 4.42 6.88 -1.27
CA ILE A 354 5.65 6.96 -0.46
C ILE A 354 6.40 5.62 -0.41
N TYR A 355 5.69 4.48 -0.36
CA TYR A 355 6.32 3.16 -0.11
C TYR A 355 6.81 2.41 -1.36
N GLU A 356 6.56 2.92 -2.57
CA GLU A 356 6.90 2.27 -3.85
C GLU A 356 8.40 2.29 -4.27
N GLN A 357 9.38 2.12 -3.35
CA GLN A 357 10.82 2.41 -3.62
C GLN A 357 11.85 1.38 -3.03
N MET A 358 11.85 0.10 -3.43
CA MET A 358 12.82 -0.92 -2.91
C MET A 358 14.25 -0.86 -3.49
N GLY A 359 14.41 -0.56 -4.79
CA GLY A 359 15.71 -0.63 -5.48
C GLY A 359 16.79 0.31 -4.90
N ALA A 360 16.38 1.48 -4.44
CA ALA A 360 17.26 2.45 -3.78
C ALA A 360 17.84 1.89 -2.46
N GLY A 361 17.05 1.16 -1.69
CA GLY A 361 17.47 0.55 -0.43
C GLY A 361 18.54 -0.53 -0.62
N ILE A 362 18.42 -1.35 -1.67
CA ILE A 362 19.43 -2.35 -2.03
C ILE A 362 20.73 -1.65 -2.45
N ALA A 363 20.65 -0.68 -3.37
CA ALA A 363 21.80 0.07 -3.84
C ALA A 363 22.57 0.75 -2.68
N GLN A 364 21.85 1.32 -1.73
CA GLN A 364 22.42 1.90 -0.51
C GLN A 364 23.23 0.89 0.29
N VAL A 365 22.64 -0.27 0.62
CA VAL A 365 23.30 -1.27 1.48
C VAL A 365 24.56 -1.81 0.80
N VAL A 366 24.50 -2.05 -0.52
CA VAL A 366 25.67 -2.48 -1.28
C VAL A 366 26.76 -1.42 -1.27
N ALA A 367 26.44 -0.15 -1.54
CA ALA A 367 27.41 0.94 -1.53
C ALA A 367 28.00 1.23 -0.14
N ALA A 368 27.17 1.11 0.91
CA ALA A 368 27.58 1.28 2.30
C ALA A 368 28.60 0.22 2.76
N SER A 369 28.58 -0.97 2.13
CA SER A 369 29.58 -2.02 2.37
C SER A 369 30.96 -1.74 1.76
N GLY A 370 31.13 -0.61 1.06
CA GLY A 370 32.39 -0.23 0.42
C GLY A 370 32.50 -0.58 -1.07
N ARG A 371 31.43 -1.12 -1.68
CA ARG A 371 31.40 -1.55 -3.08
C ARG A 371 30.88 -0.46 -4.00
N ARG A 372 31.30 -0.50 -5.27
CA ARG A 372 30.71 0.36 -6.31
C ARG A 372 29.42 -0.25 -6.82
N VAL A 373 28.44 0.61 -7.09
CA VAL A 373 27.12 0.25 -7.59
C VAL A 373 26.86 1.08 -8.84
N SER A 374 26.69 0.40 -9.97
CA SER A 374 26.10 1.01 -11.17
C SER A 374 24.58 0.92 -11.02
N LEU A 375 23.91 2.05 -10.85
CA LEU A 375 22.48 2.11 -10.65
C LEU A 375 21.79 2.40 -11.97
N GLN A 376 20.97 1.48 -12.44
CA GLN A 376 20.20 1.59 -13.68
C GLN A 376 18.72 1.47 -13.35
N ASP A 377 17.92 2.28 -14.02
CA ASP A 377 16.48 2.14 -14.05
C ASP A 377 16.00 2.50 -15.46
N ALA A 378 15.03 1.75 -16.00
CA ALA A 378 14.45 2.03 -17.30
C ALA A 378 13.73 3.39 -17.36
N GLN A 379 13.40 3.96 -16.19
CA GLN A 379 12.72 5.23 -16.06
C GLN A 379 13.73 6.40 -15.98
N PRO A 380 13.68 7.37 -16.92
CA PRO A 380 14.54 8.55 -16.88
C PRO A 380 14.47 9.31 -15.54
N GLY A 381 15.66 9.63 -15.00
CA GLY A 381 15.85 10.37 -13.74
C GLY A 381 15.57 9.57 -12.46
N ALA A 382 15.20 8.28 -12.55
CA ALA A 382 14.90 7.47 -11.35
C ALA A 382 16.16 7.23 -10.51
N THR A 383 17.29 7.07 -11.19
CA THR A 383 18.61 6.93 -10.58
C THR A 383 19.05 8.19 -9.81
N ASP A 384 18.78 9.39 -10.32
CA ASP A 384 19.04 10.66 -9.61
C ASP A 384 18.22 10.80 -8.32
N ARG A 385 16.95 10.37 -8.37
CA ARG A 385 16.04 10.39 -7.21
C ARG A 385 16.43 9.35 -6.17
N ALA A 386 16.77 8.14 -6.62
CA ALA A 386 17.33 7.11 -5.76
C ALA A 386 18.60 7.63 -5.07
N LEU A 387 19.52 8.30 -5.78
CA LEU A 387 20.69 8.92 -5.16
C LEU A 387 20.35 9.94 -4.06
N GLU A 388 19.30 10.74 -4.23
CA GLU A 388 18.85 11.69 -3.19
C GLU A 388 18.23 10.98 -1.98
N ALA A 389 17.44 9.92 -2.21
CA ALA A 389 16.89 9.09 -1.14
C ALA A 389 18.01 8.39 -0.35
N ILE A 390 18.97 7.81 -1.06
CA ILE A 390 20.16 7.16 -0.47
C ILE A 390 21.00 8.19 0.30
N ARG A 391 21.22 9.39 -0.25
CA ARG A 391 21.91 10.49 0.44
C ARG A 391 21.26 10.79 1.78
N THR A 392 19.93 10.90 1.78
CA THR A 392 19.15 11.21 2.98
C THR A 392 19.21 10.08 4.00
N SER A 393 19.11 8.83 3.56
CA SER A 393 19.13 7.66 4.45
C SER A 393 20.54 7.41 5.02
N VAL A 394 21.58 7.49 4.20
CA VAL A 394 22.97 7.29 4.66
C VAL A 394 23.42 8.41 5.60
N ALA A 395 23.01 9.66 5.36
CA ALA A 395 23.30 10.77 6.30
C ALA A 395 22.79 10.47 7.72
N LYS A 396 21.64 9.80 7.83
CA LYS A 396 21.07 9.40 9.13
C LYS A 396 21.80 8.21 9.74
N LEU A 397 22.29 7.30 8.92
CA LEU A 397 23.10 6.20 9.40
C LEU A 397 24.46 6.71 9.87
N GLU A 398 25.08 7.66 9.16
CA GLU A 398 26.34 8.31 9.54
C GLU A 398 26.24 8.95 10.94
N GLU A 399 25.14 9.66 11.22
CA GLU A 399 24.85 10.20 12.56
C GLU A 399 24.79 9.13 13.66
N LYS A 400 24.42 7.89 13.31
CA LYS A 400 24.34 6.73 14.21
C LYS A 400 25.61 5.86 14.19
N GLY A 401 26.72 6.38 13.66
CA GLY A 401 28.01 5.68 13.55
C GLY A 401 28.17 4.81 12.30
N GLY A 402 27.29 4.98 11.32
CA GLY A 402 27.38 4.39 9.99
C GLY A 402 28.47 5.03 9.11
N PRO A 403 28.65 4.54 7.88
CA PRO A 403 29.70 5.01 6.98
C PRO A 403 29.46 6.46 6.51
N PRO A 404 30.53 7.21 6.15
CA PRO A 404 30.39 8.58 5.67
C PRO A 404 29.53 8.69 4.40
N THR A 405 28.56 9.60 4.41
CA THR A 405 27.58 9.76 3.31
C THR A 405 28.24 10.03 1.98
N GLN A 406 29.25 10.90 1.97
CA GLN A 406 29.99 11.22 0.75
C GLN A 406 30.70 10.00 0.17
N GLU A 407 31.24 9.13 1.01
CA GLU A 407 31.90 7.92 0.55
C GLU A 407 30.93 6.90 -0.02
N VAL A 408 29.76 6.74 0.60
CA VAL A 408 28.72 5.83 0.08
C VAL A 408 28.20 6.35 -1.26
N LEU A 409 27.88 7.63 -1.36
CA LEU A 409 27.39 8.22 -2.61
C LEU A 409 28.45 8.22 -3.72
N ALA A 410 29.73 8.44 -3.40
CA ALA A 410 30.81 8.38 -4.37
C ALA A 410 31.00 6.98 -4.98
N ARG A 411 30.38 5.96 -4.38
CA ARG A 411 30.39 4.58 -4.89
C ARG A 411 29.17 4.27 -5.76
N ILE A 412 28.15 5.13 -5.84
CA ILE A 412 26.96 4.90 -6.65
C ILE A 412 27.02 5.76 -7.90
N GLU A 413 26.99 5.11 -9.06
CA GLU A 413 27.05 5.75 -10.37
C GLU A 413 25.78 5.42 -11.15
N PRO A 414 24.92 6.40 -11.45
CA PRO A 414 23.81 6.26 -12.40
C PRO A 414 24.32 5.88 -13.78
N VAL A 415 23.68 4.91 -14.43
CA VAL A 415 24.03 4.46 -15.79
C VAL A 415 22.79 4.38 -16.66
N GLU A 416 22.95 4.64 -17.96
CA GLU A 416 21.83 4.58 -18.93
C GLU A 416 21.51 3.15 -19.37
N ASP A 417 22.53 2.29 -19.47
CA ASP A 417 22.40 0.89 -19.85
C ASP A 417 23.26 0.00 -18.94
N PHE A 418 23.07 -1.32 -19.05
CA PHE A 418 23.83 -2.28 -18.26
C PHE A 418 25.34 -2.14 -18.54
N LEU A 419 26.14 -2.06 -17.47
CA LEU A 419 27.60 -2.07 -17.54
C LEU A 419 28.15 -3.43 -17.12
N GLN A 420 29.41 -3.70 -17.46
CA GLN A 420 30.13 -4.82 -16.88
C GLN A 420 30.17 -4.70 -15.35
N ALA A 421 29.65 -5.71 -14.68
CA ALA A 421 29.66 -5.84 -13.23
C ALA A 421 29.95 -7.30 -12.84
N ASP A 422 30.42 -7.49 -11.61
CA ASP A 422 30.62 -8.82 -11.01
C ASP A 422 29.30 -9.40 -10.47
N LEU A 423 28.32 -8.55 -10.19
CA LEU A 423 27.00 -8.89 -9.71
C LEU A 423 25.98 -7.88 -10.23
N MET A 424 24.86 -8.38 -10.75
CA MET A 424 23.64 -7.61 -10.95
C MET A 424 22.58 -8.10 -9.97
N ILE A 425 21.90 -7.16 -9.31
CA ILE A 425 20.74 -7.45 -8.46
C ILE A 425 19.54 -6.78 -9.11
N GLU A 426 18.61 -7.59 -9.58
CA GLU A 426 17.35 -7.15 -10.16
C GLU A 426 16.31 -6.93 -9.05
N ALA A 427 15.69 -5.76 -9.05
CA ALA A 427 14.65 -5.35 -8.09
C ALA A 427 13.56 -4.51 -8.78
N VAL A 428 13.05 -5.02 -9.89
CA VAL A 428 11.92 -4.49 -10.63
C VAL A 428 10.63 -5.21 -10.25
N VAL A 429 9.52 -4.78 -10.85
CA VAL A 429 8.19 -5.39 -10.70
C VAL A 429 8.22 -6.92 -10.79
N GLU A 430 7.37 -7.58 -10.00
CA GLU A 430 7.34 -9.05 -9.87
C GLU A 430 6.66 -9.73 -11.07
N ASP A 431 7.23 -9.53 -12.27
CA ASP A 431 6.76 -10.12 -13.53
C ASP A 431 7.84 -11.00 -14.13
N ALA A 432 7.51 -12.27 -14.41
CA ALA A 432 8.47 -13.25 -14.88
C ALA A 432 9.02 -12.92 -16.28
N GLU A 433 8.20 -12.40 -17.20
CA GLU A 433 8.64 -12.06 -18.55
C GLU A 433 9.60 -10.87 -18.53
N VAL A 434 9.28 -9.83 -17.75
CA VAL A 434 10.11 -8.65 -17.56
C VAL A 434 11.44 -9.02 -16.94
N LYS A 435 11.45 -9.80 -15.85
CA LYS A 435 12.69 -10.25 -15.19
C LYS A 435 13.52 -11.13 -16.11
N GLN A 436 12.90 -12.07 -16.84
CA GLN A 436 13.62 -12.90 -17.81
C GLN A 436 14.23 -12.07 -18.94
N GLU A 437 13.55 -11.04 -19.43
CA GLU A 437 14.10 -10.15 -20.44
C GLU A 437 15.28 -9.33 -19.93
N ILE A 438 15.19 -8.81 -18.71
CA ILE A 438 16.32 -8.17 -18.04
C ILE A 438 17.49 -9.15 -17.93
N PHE A 439 17.25 -10.36 -17.43
CA PHE A 439 18.29 -11.40 -17.30
C PHE A 439 18.94 -11.74 -18.64
N ARG A 440 18.16 -11.88 -19.73
CA ARG A 440 18.69 -12.08 -21.10
C ARG A 440 19.61 -10.95 -21.54
N ARG A 441 19.18 -9.70 -21.37
CA ARG A 441 19.96 -8.53 -21.77
C ARG A 441 21.23 -8.40 -20.94
N THR A 442 21.12 -8.56 -19.63
CA THR A 442 22.25 -8.37 -18.72
C THR A 442 23.25 -9.53 -18.80
N ASP A 443 22.81 -10.76 -19.11
CA ASP A 443 23.68 -11.91 -19.38
C ASP A 443 24.67 -11.65 -20.53
N ALA A 444 24.25 -10.93 -21.56
CA ALA A 444 25.13 -10.56 -22.69
C ALA A 444 26.21 -9.54 -22.30
N GLU A 445 25.96 -8.71 -21.27
CA GLU A 445 26.82 -7.59 -20.88
C GLU A 445 27.72 -7.90 -19.67
N LEU A 446 27.29 -8.77 -18.76
CA LEU A 446 28.09 -9.13 -17.59
C LEU A 446 29.39 -9.84 -17.98
N SER A 447 30.44 -9.63 -17.18
CA SER A 447 31.70 -10.37 -17.30
C SER A 447 31.45 -11.88 -17.28
N ALA A 448 32.34 -12.70 -17.85
CA ALA A 448 32.15 -14.16 -17.85
C ALA A 448 31.97 -14.77 -16.44
N GLU A 449 32.45 -14.07 -15.42
CA GLU A 449 32.34 -14.48 -14.02
C GLU A 449 31.14 -13.86 -13.28
N GLY A 450 30.43 -12.92 -13.89
CA GLY A 450 29.37 -12.15 -13.25
C GLY A 450 28.15 -12.98 -12.85
N VAL A 451 27.58 -12.66 -11.68
CA VAL A 451 26.39 -13.31 -11.12
C VAL A 451 25.14 -12.46 -11.38
N LEU A 452 24.03 -13.10 -11.72
CA LEU A 452 22.71 -12.47 -11.82
C LEU A 452 21.87 -12.89 -10.60
N ALA A 453 21.46 -11.92 -9.79
CA ALA A 453 20.62 -12.14 -8.63
C ALA A 453 19.25 -11.46 -8.81
N SER A 454 18.16 -12.13 -8.41
CA SER A 454 16.83 -11.51 -8.39
C SER A 454 16.33 -11.32 -6.95
N ASN A 455 15.80 -10.13 -6.66
CA ASN A 455 15.03 -9.85 -5.45
C ASN A 455 13.57 -10.31 -5.61
N THR A 456 13.36 -11.56 -6.05
CA THR A 456 12.03 -12.15 -6.20
C THR A 456 11.60 -12.87 -4.93
N SER A 457 10.30 -12.81 -4.66
CA SER A 457 9.61 -13.46 -3.55
C SER A 457 9.01 -14.82 -3.91
N SER A 458 8.77 -15.08 -5.21
CA SER A 458 7.96 -16.23 -5.65
C SER A 458 8.39 -16.84 -6.99
N ILE A 459 9.10 -16.11 -7.85
CA ILE A 459 9.45 -16.59 -9.19
C ILE A 459 10.58 -17.63 -9.07
N PRO A 460 10.42 -18.85 -9.63
CA PRO A 460 11.46 -19.87 -9.57
C PRO A 460 12.76 -19.38 -10.18
N ILE A 461 13.85 -19.48 -9.44
CA ILE A 461 15.17 -19.00 -9.88
C ILE A 461 15.65 -19.78 -11.11
N GLY A 462 15.33 -21.07 -11.20
CA GLY A 462 15.61 -21.91 -12.36
C GLY A 462 14.93 -21.42 -13.63
N SER A 463 13.75 -20.78 -13.53
CA SER A 463 13.08 -20.18 -14.69
C SER A 463 13.82 -18.94 -15.21
N LEU A 464 14.36 -18.12 -14.30
CA LEU A 464 15.21 -16.97 -14.64
C LEU A 464 16.57 -17.46 -15.18
N ALA A 465 17.14 -18.51 -14.58
CA ALA A 465 18.38 -19.12 -15.00
C ALA A 465 18.29 -19.67 -16.44
N ALA A 466 17.18 -20.32 -16.79
CA ALA A 466 16.92 -20.85 -18.12
C ALA A 466 16.85 -19.77 -19.22
N ALA A 467 16.61 -18.51 -18.85
CA ALA A 467 16.63 -17.39 -19.77
C ALA A 467 18.07 -16.90 -20.09
N THR A 468 19.11 -17.49 -19.48
CA THR A 468 20.51 -17.02 -19.60
C THR A 468 21.43 -18.12 -20.13
N GLY A 469 22.59 -17.72 -20.67
CA GLY A 469 23.70 -18.60 -21.01
C GLY A 469 24.59 -18.99 -19.82
N ARG A 470 24.29 -18.50 -18.60
CA ARG A 470 25.05 -18.72 -17.36
C ARG A 470 24.20 -19.25 -16.19
N PRO A 471 23.39 -20.30 -16.38
CA PRO A 471 22.44 -20.75 -15.35
C PRO A 471 23.13 -21.12 -14.01
N ASP A 472 24.41 -21.48 -14.03
CA ASP A 472 25.22 -21.73 -12.84
C ASP A 472 25.59 -20.49 -12.02
N ARG A 473 25.34 -19.30 -12.57
CA ARG A 473 25.59 -17.98 -11.98
C ARG A 473 24.31 -17.17 -11.78
N VAL A 474 23.16 -17.83 -11.76
CA VAL A 474 21.87 -17.23 -11.43
C VAL A 474 21.45 -17.63 -10.03
N ILE A 475 20.92 -16.70 -9.23
CA ILE A 475 20.55 -16.94 -7.83
C ILE A 475 19.42 -16.00 -7.37
N GLY A 476 18.65 -16.39 -6.36
CA GLY A 476 17.74 -15.49 -5.66
C GLY A 476 18.43 -14.80 -4.49
N MET A 477 18.16 -13.51 -4.31
CA MET A 477 18.66 -12.70 -3.21
C MET A 477 17.52 -11.81 -2.71
N HIS A 478 16.58 -12.42 -1.99
CA HIS A 478 15.35 -11.77 -1.53
C HIS A 478 15.60 -10.99 -0.25
N PHE A 479 15.58 -9.66 -0.36
CA PHE A 479 15.67 -8.70 0.73
C PHE A 479 14.29 -8.38 1.30
N PHE A 480 14.23 -8.25 2.62
CA PHE A 480 13.03 -7.80 3.31
C PHE A 480 13.08 -6.28 3.52
N ASN A 481 11.96 -5.59 3.31
CA ASN A 481 11.87 -4.15 3.42
C ASN A 481 11.51 -3.70 4.85
N PRO A 482 12.11 -2.64 5.43
CA PRO A 482 13.15 -1.77 4.88
C PRO A 482 14.53 -2.42 4.75
N VAL A 483 15.11 -2.38 3.54
CA VAL A 483 16.37 -3.07 3.24
C VAL A 483 17.53 -2.60 4.09
N ALA A 484 17.60 -1.34 4.54
CA ALA A 484 18.68 -0.88 5.42
C ALA A 484 18.56 -1.40 6.87
N VAL A 485 17.36 -1.80 7.30
CA VAL A 485 17.04 -2.09 8.71
C VAL A 485 16.91 -3.59 8.96
N LEU A 486 16.14 -4.30 8.13
CA LEU A 486 15.91 -5.73 8.32
C LEU A 486 17.16 -6.53 8.00
N LYS A 487 17.47 -7.51 8.86
CA LYS A 487 18.71 -8.29 8.77
C LYS A 487 18.59 -9.50 7.86
N LEU A 488 17.41 -10.09 7.72
CA LEU A 488 17.23 -11.31 6.94
C LEU A 488 17.40 -11.04 5.43
N VAL A 489 18.06 -11.96 4.74
CA VAL A 489 18.01 -12.08 3.28
C VAL A 489 17.93 -13.57 2.95
N GLU A 490 16.98 -13.95 2.10
CA GLU A 490 16.85 -15.34 1.65
C GLU A 490 17.68 -15.53 0.37
N ILE A 491 18.64 -16.46 0.41
CA ILE A 491 19.55 -16.77 -0.70
C ILE A 491 19.06 -18.05 -1.35
N VAL A 492 18.44 -17.96 -2.52
CA VAL A 492 17.75 -19.08 -3.16
C VAL A 492 18.57 -19.63 -4.32
N ARG A 493 18.93 -20.92 -4.27
CA ARG A 493 19.82 -21.57 -5.23
C ARG A 493 19.05 -22.42 -6.24
N ALA A 494 19.04 -22.06 -7.52
CA ALA A 494 18.58 -22.98 -8.57
C ALA A 494 19.39 -24.28 -8.59
N ARG A 495 18.84 -25.33 -9.19
CA ARG A 495 19.54 -26.61 -9.37
C ARG A 495 20.88 -26.43 -10.08
N GLU A 496 20.90 -25.52 -11.04
CA GLU A 496 22.06 -25.19 -11.85
C GLU A 496 23.04 -24.30 -11.09
N THR A 497 22.60 -23.50 -10.11
CA THR A 497 23.44 -22.55 -9.35
C THR A 497 24.63 -23.26 -8.69
N SER A 498 25.84 -22.87 -9.11
CA SER A 498 27.07 -23.46 -8.60
C SER A 498 27.26 -23.19 -7.10
N ASP A 499 27.97 -24.09 -6.41
CA ASP A 499 28.35 -23.87 -5.00
C ASP A 499 29.17 -22.59 -4.84
N ALA A 500 30.05 -22.30 -5.81
CA ALA A 500 30.84 -21.07 -5.81
C ALA A 500 29.96 -19.81 -5.86
N THR A 501 28.93 -19.78 -6.72
CA THR A 501 27.97 -18.67 -6.81
C THR A 501 27.22 -18.49 -5.48
N ALA A 502 26.70 -19.58 -4.91
CA ALA A 502 25.93 -19.54 -3.68
C ALA A 502 26.77 -19.11 -2.47
N GLU A 503 27.99 -19.63 -2.35
CA GLU A 503 28.94 -19.23 -1.31
C GLU A 503 29.32 -17.76 -1.45
N ALA A 504 29.60 -17.29 -2.68
CA ALA A 504 29.93 -15.90 -2.95
C ALA A 504 28.80 -14.95 -2.54
N ILE A 505 27.56 -15.24 -2.90
CA ILE A 505 26.41 -14.38 -2.55
C ILE A 505 26.03 -14.48 -1.07
N THR A 506 26.16 -15.67 -0.46
CA THR A 506 25.97 -15.82 0.99
C THR A 506 27.01 -15.02 1.76
N GLN A 507 28.27 -15.07 1.33
CA GLN A 507 29.35 -14.31 1.95
C GLN A 507 29.15 -12.81 1.73
N LEU A 508 28.76 -12.40 0.51
CA LEU A 508 28.39 -11.02 0.23
C LEU A 508 27.28 -10.54 1.16
N ALA A 509 26.18 -11.28 1.30
CA ALA A 509 25.09 -10.92 2.21
C ALA A 509 25.57 -10.64 3.64
N ARG A 510 26.49 -11.45 4.17
CA ARG A 510 27.10 -11.20 5.49
C ARG A 510 27.90 -9.91 5.52
N GLU A 511 28.67 -9.65 4.47
CA GLU A 511 29.46 -8.42 4.32
C GLU A 511 28.58 -7.17 4.12
N LEU A 512 27.36 -7.34 3.61
CA LEU A 512 26.31 -6.32 3.60
C LEU A 512 25.64 -6.11 4.98
N GLY A 513 26.09 -6.81 6.02
CA GLY A 513 25.47 -6.78 7.35
C GLY A 513 24.15 -7.55 7.44
N LYS A 514 23.87 -8.41 6.47
CA LYS A 514 22.69 -9.29 6.44
C LYS A 514 22.98 -10.65 7.06
N THR A 515 21.90 -11.32 7.44
CA THR A 515 21.86 -12.69 7.90
C THR A 515 21.27 -13.53 6.78
N PRO A 516 22.12 -14.16 5.94
CA PRO A 516 21.64 -14.98 4.84
C PRO A 516 21.04 -16.29 5.35
N ALA A 517 19.85 -16.62 4.86
CA ALA A 517 19.24 -17.94 4.96
C ALA A 517 19.33 -18.61 3.60
N VAL A 518 20.19 -19.63 3.46
CA VAL A 518 20.39 -20.32 2.17
C VAL A 518 19.32 -21.39 1.98
N ALA A 519 18.61 -21.29 0.87
CA ALA A 519 17.55 -22.18 0.44
C ALA A 519 17.87 -22.75 -0.94
N ASN A 520 17.38 -23.95 -1.24
CA ASN A 520 17.34 -24.42 -2.63
C ASN A 520 16.07 -23.88 -3.28
N ASP A 521 16.17 -23.56 -4.57
CA ASP A 521 15.06 -23.21 -5.43
C ASP A 521 14.15 -24.41 -5.55
N PHE A 522 13.02 -24.24 -4.91
CA PHE A 522 11.88 -25.11 -4.98
C PHE A 522 10.67 -24.18 -4.91
N PRO A 523 9.52 -24.63 -5.42
CA PRO A 523 8.25 -23.98 -5.14
C PRO A 523 8.19 -23.54 -3.66
N GLY A 524 7.94 -22.25 -3.41
CA GLY A 524 7.84 -21.66 -2.07
C GLY A 524 9.12 -21.53 -1.24
N PHE A 525 10.31 -21.76 -1.81
CA PHE A 525 11.61 -21.66 -1.14
C PHE A 525 11.64 -22.40 0.22
N VAL A 526 12.44 -21.97 1.22
CA VAL A 526 12.45 -22.63 2.54
C VAL A 526 11.30 -22.15 3.41
N SER A 527 11.00 -20.85 3.35
CA SER A 527 9.97 -20.22 4.17
C SER A 527 8.61 -20.87 3.98
N ASN A 528 8.06 -20.87 2.76
CA ASN A 528 6.72 -21.43 2.53
C ASN A 528 6.72 -22.97 2.54
N ARG A 529 7.81 -23.62 2.13
CA ARG A 529 7.91 -25.10 2.16
C ARG A 529 7.85 -25.67 3.58
N ILE A 530 8.34 -24.96 4.59
CA ILE A 530 8.24 -25.39 5.99
C ILE A 530 6.95 -24.89 6.61
N LEU A 531 6.61 -23.64 6.35
CA LEU A 531 5.47 -22.98 6.97
C LEU A 531 4.15 -23.63 6.55
N MET A 532 3.97 -23.94 5.27
CA MET A 532 2.70 -24.50 4.78
C MET A 532 2.41 -25.89 5.35
N PRO A 533 3.32 -26.88 5.34
CA PRO A 533 3.06 -28.16 6.02
C PRO A 533 2.88 -28.03 7.53
N PHE A 534 3.60 -27.11 8.20
CA PHE A 534 3.40 -26.87 9.64
C PHE A 534 1.98 -26.39 9.92
N ILE A 535 1.48 -25.45 9.11
CA ILE A 535 0.09 -25.01 9.15
C ILE A 535 -0.84 -26.18 8.81
N ASN A 536 -0.63 -26.86 7.68
CA ASN A 536 -1.51 -27.92 7.17
C ASN A 536 -1.64 -29.08 8.15
N GLU A 537 -0.55 -29.48 8.82
CA GLU A 537 -0.56 -30.52 9.85
C GLU A 537 -1.33 -30.05 11.10
N ALA A 538 -1.21 -28.78 11.50
CA ALA A 538 -2.04 -28.23 12.56
C ALA A 538 -3.54 -28.27 12.17
N VAL A 539 -3.87 -28.04 10.90
CA VAL A 539 -5.23 -28.19 10.39
C VAL A 539 -5.67 -29.66 10.40
N TRP A 540 -4.80 -30.61 10.06
CA TRP A 540 -5.08 -32.05 10.15
C TRP A 540 -5.30 -32.50 11.60
N ALA A 541 -4.49 -32.05 12.55
CA ALA A 541 -4.68 -32.34 13.97
C ALA A 541 -6.05 -31.84 14.48
N LEU A 542 -6.49 -30.67 13.98
CA LEU A 542 -7.85 -30.18 14.24
C LEU A 542 -8.91 -31.04 13.55
N HIS A 543 -8.71 -31.38 12.27
CA HIS A 543 -9.65 -32.18 11.47
C HIS A 543 -9.89 -33.58 12.06
N ASP A 544 -8.84 -34.23 12.55
CA ASP A 544 -8.88 -35.56 13.14
C ASP A 544 -9.37 -35.57 14.61
N GLY A 545 -9.59 -34.38 15.19
CA GLY A 545 -10.07 -34.21 16.56
C GLY A 545 -9.01 -34.52 17.62
N VAL A 546 -7.72 -34.32 17.30
CA VAL A 546 -6.60 -34.51 18.26
C VAL A 546 -6.67 -33.46 19.38
N ALA A 547 -7.00 -32.22 19.04
CA ALA A 547 -7.20 -31.12 19.99
C ALA A 547 -8.01 -29.98 19.35
N GLU A 548 -8.59 -29.12 20.19
CA GLU A 548 -9.22 -27.87 19.76
C GLU A 548 -8.17 -26.85 19.29
N ALA A 549 -8.58 -25.89 18.45
CA ALA A 549 -7.69 -24.91 17.82
C ALA A 549 -6.83 -24.15 18.85
N GLU A 550 -7.44 -23.68 19.95
CA GLU A 550 -6.77 -22.95 21.02
C GLU A 550 -5.65 -23.78 21.67
N ALA A 551 -5.86 -25.08 21.83
CA ALA A 551 -4.89 -25.97 22.44
C ALA A 551 -3.71 -26.22 21.49
N ILE A 552 -3.98 -26.44 20.20
CA ILE A 552 -2.95 -26.59 19.16
C ILE A 552 -2.04 -25.35 19.14
N ASP A 553 -2.62 -24.16 19.08
CA ASP A 553 -1.85 -22.92 19.04
C ASP A 553 -1.16 -22.60 20.36
N THR A 554 -1.75 -22.93 21.50
CA THR A 554 -1.11 -22.74 22.80
C THR A 554 0.11 -23.64 22.95
N ILE A 555 0.01 -24.90 22.49
CA ILE A 555 1.15 -25.83 22.44
C ILE A 555 2.22 -25.30 21.49
N ALA A 556 1.86 -24.76 20.33
CA ALA A 556 2.85 -24.18 19.43
C ALA A 556 3.55 -22.94 20.02
N LYS A 557 2.79 -22.03 20.64
CA LYS A 557 3.32 -20.81 21.24
C LYS A 557 4.23 -21.09 22.44
N LEU A 558 3.76 -21.91 23.38
CA LEU A 558 4.46 -22.16 24.64
C LEU A 558 5.43 -23.34 24.57
N GLY A 559 5.09 -24.36 23.77
CA GLY A 559 5.88 -25.57 23.59
C GLY A 559 6.95 -25.47 22.51
N PHE A 560 6.66 -24.83 21.37
CA PHE A 560 7.64 -24.64 20.29
C PHE A 560 8.26 -23.24 20.27
N ALA A 561 7.88 -22.37 21.21
CA ALA A 561 8.26 -20.96 21.25
C ALA A 561 7.93 -20.20 19.94
N HIS A 562 6.92 -20.66 19.21
CA HIS A 562 6.50 -19.98 17.99
C HIS A 562 5.80 -18.65 18.34
N PRO A 563 6.12 -17.51 17.70
CA PRO A 563 5.56 -16.21 18.07
C PRO A 563 4.03 -16.14 18.01
N LEU A 564 3.44 -16.94 17.12
CA LEU A 564 2.01 -17.07 16.89
C LEU A 564 1.65 -18.55 16.68
N GLY A 565 0.50 -19.05 17.13
CA GLY A 565 0.16 -20.46 16.85
C GLY A 565 -0.13 -20.70 15.37
N PRO A 566 0.09 -21.91 14.81
CA PRO A 566 -0.06 -22.20 13.39
C PRO A 566 -1.45 -21.88 12.83
N LEU A 567 -2.53 -22.12 13.57
CA LEU A 567 -3.89 -21.85 13.10
C LEU A 567 -4.17 -20.34 13.10
N ALA A 568 -3.76 -19.63 14.15
CA ALA A 568 -3.84 -18.17 14.21
C ALA A 568 -2.93 -17.49 13.17
N LEU A 569 -1.80 -18.12 12.83
CA LEU A 569 -0.90 -17.67 11.79
C LEU A 569 -1.47 -17.93 10.40
N ALA A 570 -2.08 -19.09 10.15
CA ALA A 570 -2.80 -19.37 8.92
C ALA A 570 -3.94 -18.36 8.72
N ASP A 571 -4.70 -18.09 9.77
CA ASP A 571 -5.75 -17.09 9.74
C ASP A 571 -5.21 -15.67 9.52
N LEU A 572 -4.00 -15.35 10.01
CA LEU A 572 -3.32 -14.07 9.76
C LEU A 572 -2.87 -13.93 8.30
N ILE A 573 -2.30 -14.99 7.73
CA ILE A 573 -1.86 -15.02 6.32
C ILE A 573 -3.07 -14.97 5.38
N GLY A 574 -4.17 -15.64 5.74
CA GLY A 574 -5.34 -15.86 4.91
C GLY A 574 -5.39 -17.31 4.43
N LEU A 575 -6.50 -18.00 4.70
CA LEU A 575 -6.62 -19.44 4.43
C LEU A 575 -6.60 -19.78 2.94
N ASP A 576 -7.16 -18.91 2.09
CA ASP A 576 -7.05 -18.99 0.62
C ASP A 576 -5.63 -18.75 0.11
N THR A 577 -4.89 -17.80 0.70
CA THR A 577 -3.47 -17.61 0.38
C THR A 577 -2.67 -18.84 0.78
N CYS A 578 -2.96 -19.43 1.94
CA CYS A 578 -2.36 -20.70 2.36
C CYS A 578 -2.70 -21.84 1.38
N VAL A 579 -3.96 -21.94 0.93
CA VAL A 579 -4.37 -22.90 -0.10
C VAL A 579 -3.66 -22.66 -1.43
N ALA A 580 -3.58 -21.43 -1.91
CA ALA A 580 -2.93 -21.09 -3.18
C ALA A 580 -1.44 -21.44 -3.15
N ILE A 581 -0.74 -21.08 -2.07
CA ILE A 581 0.67 -21.47 -1.88
C ILE A 581 0.79 -22.99 -1.81
N MET A 582 -0.08 -23.67 -1.06
CA MET A 582 -0.10 -25.14 -0.96
C MET A 582 -0.37 -25.81 -2.31
N GLU A 583 -1.23 -25.27 -3.16
CA GLU A 583 -1.51 -25.78 -4.50
C GLU A 583 -0.31 -25.58 -5.44
N VAL A 584 0.35 -24.43 -5.38
CA VAL A 584 1.63 -24.20 -6.08
C VAL A 584 2.71 -25.18 -5.60
N LEU A 585 2.76 -25.47 -4.29
CA LEU A 585 3.66 -26.46 -3.71
C LEU A 585 3.29 -27.90 -4.13
N GLU A 586 2.01 -28.25 -4.13
CA GLU A 586 1.48 -29.57 -4.52
C GLU A 586 1.75 -29.84 -6.00
N GLU A 587 1.42 -28.90 -6.89
CA GLU A 587 1.69 -29.01 -8.33
C GLU A 587 3.20 -29.03 -8.60
N GLY A 588 3.94 -28.12 -7.97
CA GLY A 588 5.38 -27.97 -8.21
C GLY A 588 6.22 -29.11 -7.64
N LEU A 589 5.75 -29.81 -6.60
CA LEU A 589 6.49 -30.92 -5.95
C LEU A 589 5.90 -32.30 -6.24
N GLY A 590 4.65 -32.38 -6.71
CA GLY A 590 3.93 -33.64 -6.92
C GLY A 590 3.78 -34.45 -5.64
N ASP A 591 3.58 -33.79 -4.49
CA ASP A 591 3.58 -34.42 -3.17
C ASP A 591 2.32 -34.04 -2.38
N ASP A 592 1.51 -35.05 -2.09
CA ASP A 592 0.21 -34.93 -1.41
C ASP A 592 0.31 -34.30 -0.01
N ARG A 593 1.50 -34.24 0.61
CA ARG A 593 1.71 -33.54 1.89
C ARG A 593 1.42 -32.05 1.82
N TYR A 594 1.54 -31.47 0.63
CA TYR A 594 1.17 -30.08 0.38
C TYR A 594 -0.27 -29.95 -0.06
N SER A 595 -1.00 -31.05 -0.29
CA SER A 595 -2.42 -30.98 -0.59
C SER A 595 -3.14 -30.32 0.59
N PRO A 596 -3.81 -29.18 0.37
CA PRO A 596 -4.55 -28.52 1.41
C PRO A 596 -5.54 -29.48 2.10
N CYS A 597 -5.50 -29.55 3.43
CA CYS A 597 -6.43 -30.33 4.23
C CYS A 597 -7.88 -30.03 3.79
N PRO A 598 -8.77 -31.04 3.66
CA PRO A 598 -10.17 -30.82 3.30
C PRO A 598 -10.85 -29.77 4.17
N ARG A 599 -10.51 -29.72 5.47
CA ARG A 599 -11.02 -28.70 6.39
C ARG A 599 -10.61 -27.29 5.99
N LEU A 600 -9.37 -27.11 5.52
CA LEU A 600 -8.88 -25.83 5.04
C LEU A 600 -9.65 -25.41 3.78
N ARG A 601 -9.86 -26.32 2.82
CA ARG A 601 -10.66 -26.07 1.60
C ARG A 601 -12.14 -25.82 1.91
N GLU A 602 -12.72 -26.50 2.89
CA GLU A 602 -14.09 -26.26 3.36
C GLU A 602 -14.26 -24.86 3.93
N LEU A 603 -13.30 -24.42 4.77
CA LEU A 603 -13.31 -23.08 5.32
C LEU A 603 -13.20 -22.04 4.20
N VAL A 604 -12.25 -22.22 3.27
CA VAL A 604 -12.11 -21.34 2.10
C VAL A 604 -13.37 -21.32 1.24
N GLY A 605 -13.94 -22.48 0.93
CA GLY A 605 -15.18 -22.61 0.15
C GLY A 605 -16.42 -22.04 0.85
N ALA A 606 -16.41 -21.99 2.19
CA ALA A 606 -17.43 -21.32 3.00
C ALA A 606 -17.17 -19.81 3.19
N GLY A 607 -16.11 -19.26 2.58
CA GLY A 607 -15.72 -17.86 2.74
C GLY A 607 -15.09 -17.53 4.09
N LYS A 608 -14.71 -18.56 4.87
CA LYS A 608 -13.98 -18.44 6.13
C LYS A 608 -12.48 -18.45 5.83
N LEU A 609 -11.92 -17.29 5.52
CA LEU A 609 -10.54 -17.04 5.12
C LEU A 609 -9.62 -16.64 6.29
N GLY A 610 -10.08 -16.77 7.54
CA GLY A 610 -9.32 -16.34 8.70
C GLY A 610 -9.61 -14.90 9.07
N ARG A 611 -8.57 -14.16 9.45
CA ARG A 611 -8.70 -12.79 9.95
C ARG A 611 -9.32 -11.84 8.92
N LYS A 612 -9.09 -12.06 7.62
CA LYS A 612 -9.62 -11.20 6.55
C LYS A 612 -11.12 -11.38 6.27
N SER A 613 -11.74 -12.45 6.74
CA SER A 613 -13.20 -12.70 6.61
C SER A 613 -13.93 -12.75 7.95
N GLY A 614 -13.28 -12.34 9.05
CA GLY A 614 -13.85 -12.38 10.41
C GLY A 614 -14.09 -13.78 10.98
N SER A 615 -13.72 -14.85 10.25
CA SER A 615 -13.83 -16.22 10.75
C SER A 615 -12.93 -17.15 9.92
N GLY A 616 -12.25 -18.06 10.60
CA GLY A 616 -11.42 -19.11 10.02
C GLY A 616 -11.37 -20.29 10.97
N PHE A 617 -10.19 -20.56 11.53
CA PHE A 617 -10.07 -21.48 12.67
C PHE A 617 -10.59 -20.89 13.97
N TYR A 618 -10.46 -19.57 14.11
CA TYR A 618 -11.09 -18.81 15.19
C TYR A 618 -12.15 -17.87 14.64
N GLU A 619 -13.03 -17.43 15.53
CA GLU A 619 -13.99 -16.37 15.24
C GLU A 619 -13.35 -15.03 15.64
N TYR A 620 -13.39 -14.08 14.71
CA TYR A 620 -12.63 -12.84 14.75
C TYR A 620 -13.59 -11.66 14.67
N SER A 621 -13.61 -10.86 15.73
CA SER A 621 -14.66 -9.86 16.01
C SER A 621 -14.39 -8.47 15.46
#